data_AF-A0A4Q6DXA5-F1
#
_entry.id   AF-A0A4Q6DXA5-F1
#
_cell.length_a   1.000
_cell.length_b   1.000
_cell.length_c   1.000
_cell.angle_alpha   90.00
_cell.angle_beta   90.00
_cell.angle_gamma   90.00
#
_symmetry.space_group_name_H-M   'P 1'
#
loop_
_entity.id
_entity.type
_entity.pdbx_description
1 polymer ?
#
loop_
_entity_poly.entity_id
_entity_poly.type
_entity_poly.pdbx_seq_one_letter_code
_entity_poly.pdbx_strand_id
1 'polypeptide(L)'
;EGLYSSINVADNISLGYSHFYAEVVRVKQAALAAASGKRLLLMFDELFKGTNVKDAYDGTLAVTEGFAEYSDCLFIVSTHIIEVGEALKARSNIKFGYMPTVMEGSRPRYTYKMQPGITEDRQGMMIIRNEGILELIGD
;
A
#
# COMPACT_ATOMS: atom_id res chain seq x y z
N GLU A 1 -8.52 23.58 4.02
CA GLU A 1 -8.85 22.16 4.20
C GLU A 1 -8.98 21.52 2.81
N GLY A 2 -8.55 20.27 2.63
CA GLY A 2 -8.60 19.60 1.33
C GLY A 2 -8.37 18.09 1.44
N LEU A 3 -8.95 17.33 0.50
CA LEU A 3 -8.81 15.88 0.38
C LEU A 3 -7.95 15.57 -0.86
N TYR A 4 -6.86 14.83 -0.66
CA TYR A 4 -6.08 14.25 -1.74
C TYR A 4 -6.16 12.73 -1.63
N SER A 5 -6.47 12.05 -2.72
CA SER A 5 -6.54 10.59 -2.77
C SER A 5 -5.91 10.11 -4.06
N SER A 6 -5.10 9.05 -3.99
CA SER A 6 -4.58 8.32 -5.15
C SER A 6 -5.13 6.90 -5.24
N ILE A 7 -6.42 6.72 -4.90
CA ILE A 7 -7.11 5.43 -5.00
C ILE A 7 -7.65 5.25 -6.44
N ASN A 8 -7.19 4.22 -7.15
CA ASN A 8 -7.65 3.81 -8.49
C ASN A 8 -7.80 4.97 -9.51
N VAL A 9 -6.70 5.68 -9.80
CA VAL A 9 -6.68 6.66 -10.88
C VAL A 9 -6.42 5.93 -12.20
N ALA A 10 -7.40 5.95 -13.11
CA ALA A 10 -7.28 5.36 -14.44
C ALA A 10 -6.03 5.87 -15.17
N ASP A 11 -5.24 4.94 -15.68
CA ASP A 11 -3.95 5.22 -16.31
C ASP A 11 -4.13 6.13 -17.53
N ASN A 12 -3.29 7.16 -17.63
CA ASN A 12 -3.11 7.86 -18.88
C ASN A 12 -1.86 7.32 -19.60
N ILE A 13 -2.03 6.15 -20.24
CA ILE A 13 -1.01 5.46 -21.04
C ILE A 13 -0.47 6.36 -22.17
N SER A 14 -1.20 7.42 -22.54
CA SER A 14 -0.86 8.32 -23.65
C SER A 14 0.38 9.21 -23.42
N LEU A 15 0.90 9.32 -22.20
CA LEU A 15 2.06 10.18 -21.89
C LEU A 15 3.43 9.48 -22.06
N GLY A 16 3.47 8.18 -22.34
CA GLY A 16 4.73 7.44 -22.54
C GLY A 16 5.58 7.25 -21.27
N TYR A 17 5.05 7.62 -20.09
CA TYR A 17 5.71 7.37 -18.81
C TYR A 17 5.42 5.95 -18.31
N SER A 18 6.42 5.29 -17.72
CA SER A 18 6.18 4.04 -16.98
C SER A 18 5.24 4.30 -15.81
N HIS A 19 4.42 3.30 -15.43
CA HIS A 19 3.52 3.41 -14.27
C HIS A 19 4.25 3.88 -13.01
N PHE A 20 5.48 3.41 -12.81
CA PHE A 20 6.35 3.83 -11.71
C PHE A 20 6.67 5.33 -11.74
N TYR A 21 6.99 5.92 -12.90
CA TYR A 21 7.28 7.35 -12.96
C TYR A 21 6.05 8.20 -12.64
N ALA A 22 4.87 7.80 -13.11
CA ALA A 22 3.62 8.47 -12.77
C ALA A 22 3.35 8.44 -11.25
N GLU A 23 3.68 7.32 -10.59
CA GLU A 23 3.64 7.19 -9.13
C GLU A 23 4.57 8.19 -8.44
N VAL A 24 5.83 8.27 -8.87
CA VAL A 24 6.84 9.20 -8.32
C VAL A 24 6.35 10.64 -8.42
N VAL A 25 5.77 11.03 -9.56
CA VAL A 25 5.21 12.38 -9.74
C VAL A 25 4.04 12.63 -8.77
N ARG A 26 3.14 11.65 -8.56
CA ARG A 26 2.03 11.79 -7.60
C ARG A 26 2.54 11.99 -6.17
N VAL A 27 3.51 11.18 -5.73
CA VAL A 27 4.11 11.30 -4.40
C VAL A 27 4.78 12.66 -4.24
N LYS A 28 5.48 13.15 -5.26
CA LYS A 28 6.05 14.51 -5.25
C LYS A 28 4.98 15.59 -5.06
N GLN A 29 3.85 15.51 -5.76
CA GLN A 29 2.76 16.48 -5.61
C GLN A 29 2.13 16.42 -4.22
N ALA A 30 1.96 15.23 -3.66
CA ALA A 30 1.48 15.04 -2.30
C ALA A 30 2.44 15.65 -1.26
N ALA A 31 3.75 15.46 -1.44
CA ALA A 31 4.78 16.07 -0.60
C ALA A 31 4.75 17.60 -0.66
N LEU A 32 4.60 18.19 -1.85
CA LEU A 32 4.44 19.64 -2.01
C LEU A 32 3.15 20.14 -1.34
N ALA A 33 2.06 19.39 -1.42
CA ALA A 33 0.80 19.73 -0.76
C ALA A 33 0.94 19.70 0.77
N ALA A 34 1.55 18.65 1.33
CA ALA A 34 1.83 18.54 2.77
C ALA A 34 2.76 19.69 3.25
N ALA A 35 3.81 19.99 2.48
CA ALA A 35 4.75 21.08 2.77
C ALA A 35 4.13 22.49 2.70
N SER A 36 2.92 22.64 2.15
CA SER A 36 2.23 23.94 2.11
C SER A 36 1.65 24.39 3.47
N GLY A 37 1.74 23.55 4.51
CA GLY A 37 1.19 23.84 5.84
C GLY A 37 -0.34 23.70 5.93
N LYS A 38 -0.97 23.12 4.89
CA LYS A 38 -2.40 22.82 4.91
C LYS A 38 -2.65 21.56 5.73
N ARG A 39 -3.78 21.53 6.44
CA ARG A 39 -4.35 20.30 7.00
C ARG A 39 -4.99 19.47 5.90
N LEU A 40 -4.44 18.28 5.65
CA LEU A 40 -4.81 17.42 4.54
C LEU A 40 -5.02 15.98 4.99
N LEU A 41 -5.94 15.27 4.32
CA LEU A 41 -6.00 13.81 4.31
C LEU A 41 -5.44 13.32 2.97
N LEU A 42 -4.43 12.46 3.03
CA LEU A 42 -3.77 11.85 1.88
C LEU A 42 -3.86 10.33 1.95
N MET A 43 -4.35 9.70 0.88
CA MET A 43 -4.48 8.25 0.80
C MET A 43 -3.69 7.71 -0.39
N PHE A 44 -2.86 6.70 -0.14
CA PHE A 44 -2.06 6.01 -1.14
C PHE A 44 -2.43 4.53 -1.18
N ASP A 45 -2.66 4.04 -2.39
CA ASP A 45 -2.92 2.64 -2.65
C ASP A 45 -1.68 1.99 -3.29
N GLU A 46 -0.94 1.22 -2.50
CA GLU A 46 0.29 0.54 -2.89
C GLU A 46 1.34 1.44 -3.57
N LEU A 47 2.09 2.18 -2.76
CA LEU A 47 3.18 3.02 -3.25
C LEU A 47 4.20 2.23 -4.08
N PHE A 48 4.61 2.84 -5.20
CA PHE A 48 5.70 2.37 -6.06
C PHE A 48 5.49 0.99 -6.70
N LYS A 49 4.24 0.62 -6.96
CA LYS A 49 3.94 -0.54 -7.80
C LYS A 49 4.62 -0.41 -9.18
N GLY A 50 5.21 -1.50 -9.66
CA GLY A 50 5.84 -1.56 -10.99
C GLY A 50 7.34 -1.28 -11.03
N THR A 51 8.02 -1.22 -9.89
CA THR A 51 9.49 -1.37 -9.80
C THR A 51 9.87 -2.71 -9.15
N ASN A 52 11.17 -2.98 -8.99
CA ASN A 52 11.62 -4.16 -8.26
C ASN A 52 11.26 -4.08 -6.76
N VAL A 53 11.10 -5.24 -6.13
CA VAL A 53 10.60 -5.36 -4.75
C VAL A 53 11.45 -4.56 -3.75
N LYS A 54 12.76 -4.50 -3.97
CA LYS A 54 13.67 -3.77 -3.07
C LYS A 54 13.46 -2.26 -3.17
N ASP A 55 13.40 -1.71 -4.38
CA ASP A 55 13.13 -0.28 -4.58
C ASP A 55 11.73 0.11 -4.10
N ALA A 56 10.73 -0.77 -4.28
CA ALA A 56 9.38 -0.54 -3.76
C ALA A 56 9.36 -0.49 -2.22
N TYR A 57 10.08 -1.41 -1.56
CA TYR A 57 10.27 -1.41 -0.11
C TYR A 57 10.99 -0.13 0.35
N ASP A 58 12.18 0.16 -0.19
CA ASP A 58 13.02 1.29 0.23
C ASP A 58 12.28 2.62 0.01
N GLY A 59 11.62 2.77 -1.14
CA GLY A 59 10.82 3.95 -1.47
C GLY A 59 9.62 4.13 -0.56
N THR A 60 8.83 3.07 -0.33
CA THR A 60 7.64 3.13 0.52
C THR A 60 8.01 3.47 1.96
N LEU A 61 9.08 2.85 2.48
CA LEU A 61 9.59 3.13 3.82
C LEU A 61 10.00 4.59 3.95
N ALA A 62 10.91 5.06 3.10
CA ALA A 62 11.43 6.43 3.17
C ALA A 62 10.34 7.50 3.03
N VAL A 63 9.38 7.29 2.12
CA VAL A 63 8.26 8.23 1.91
C VAL A 63 7.32 8.24 3.10
N THR A 64 6.97 7.07 3.63
CA THR A 64 6.06 6.98 4.78
C THR A 64 6.69 7.60 6.03
N GLU A 65 7.99 7.38 6.25
CA GLU A 65 8.74 8.04 7.31
C GLU A 65 8.76 9.57 7.16
N GLY A 66 9.01 10.06 5.95
CA GLY A 66 8.99 11.50 5.67
C GLY A 66 7.60 12.12 5.88
N PHE A 67 6.54 11.42 5.48
CA PHE A 67 5.17 11.87 5.71
C PHE A 67 4.75 11.86 7.18
N ALA A 68 5.30 10.93 7.98
CA ALA A 68 5.02 10.87 9.42
C ALA A 68 5.45 12.14 10.17
N GLU A 69 6.37 12.96 9.64
CA GLU A 69 6.78 14.23 10.26
C GLU A 69 5.72 15.34 10.15
N TYR A 70 4.73 15.20 9.26
CA TYR A 70 3.71 16.23 9.03
C TYR A 70 2.49 16.02 9.95
N SER A 71 2.59 16.52 11.19
CA SER A 71 1.56 16.34 12.23
C SER A 71 0.17 16.94 11.94
N ASP A 72 0.07 17.92 11.04
CA ASP A 72 -1.20 18.52 10.60
C ASP A 72 -1.91 17.73 9.48
N CYS A 73 -1.28 16.67 8.98
CA CYS A 73 -1.81 15.83 7.92
C CYS A 73 -2.13 14.42 8.43
N LEU A 74 -3.15 13.80 7.85
CA LEU A 74 -3.44 12.39 8.04
C LEU A 74 -3.07 11.64 6.77
N PHE A 75 -2.22 10.62 6.90
CA PHE A 75 -1.81 9.75 5.80
C PHE A 75 -2.37 8.34 6.01
N ILE A 76 -2.89 7.75 4.95
CA ILE A 76 -3.32 6.35 4.91
C ILE A 76 -2.57 5.70 3.75
N VAL A 77 -1.81 4.64 4.03
CA VAL A 77 -1.01 3.92 3.03
C VAL A 77 -1.39 2.45 3.10
N SER A 78 -1.85 1.88 2.00
CA SER A 78 -1.94 0.42 1.83
C SER A 78 -0.62 -0.12 1.28
N THR A 79 -0.24 -1.33 1.72
CA THR A 79 0.90 -2.05 1.15
C THR A 79 0.77 -3.55 1.41
N HIS A 80 1.23 -4.37 0.48
CA HIS A 80 1.42 -5.81 0.67
C HIS A 80 2.83 -6.15 1.19
N ILE A 81 3.73 -5.15 1.34
CA ILE A 81 5.10 -5.33 1.81
C ILE A 81 5.11 -5.28 3.34
N ILE A 82 4.96 -6.44 3.97
CA ILE A 82 4.87 -6.60 5.43
C ILE A 82 6.08 -5.98 6.14
N GLU A 83 7.26 -6.13 5.55
CA GLU A 83 8.53 -5.65 6.07
C GLU A 83 8.54 -4.12 6.27
N VAL A 84 7.81 -3.35 5.45
CA VAL A 84 7.69 -1.89 5.63
C VAL A 84 6.98 -1.59 6.95
N GLY A 85 5.90 -2.32 7.24
CA GLY A 85 5.18 -2.17 8.50
C GLY A 85 6.07 -2.50 9.70
N GLU A 86 6.85 -3.57 9.61
CA GLU A 86 7.81 -3.98 10.65
C GLU A 86 8.87 -2.90 10.91
N ALA A 87 9.46 -2.35 9.86
CA ALA A 87 10.46 -1.28 9.95
C ALA A 87 9.90 0.00 10.60
N LEU A 88 8.62 0.29 10.38
CA LEU A 88 7.95 1.49 10.90
C LEU A 88 7.46 1.34 12.35
N LYS A 89 7.51 0.15 12.97
CA LYS A 89 7.00 -0.09 14.35
C LYS A 89 7.59 0.82 15.41
N ALA A 90 8.82 1.31 15.20
CA ALA A 90 9.49 2.21 16.14
C ALA A 90 8.86 3.61 16.18
N ARG A 91 8.05 3.99 15.18
CA ARG A 91 7.38 5.29 15.11
C ARG A 91 6.10 5.28 15.95
N SER A 92 6.06 6.12 16.97
CA SER A 92 4.92 6.20 17.92
C SER A 92 3.64 6.80 17.31
N ASN A 93 3.77 7.58 16.24
CA ASN A 93 2.70 8.28 15.55
C ASN A 93 2.13 7.51 14.34
N ILE A 94 2.59 6.28 14.10
CA ILE A 94 2.03 5.41 13.04
C ILE A 94 1.15 4.35 13.70
N LYS A 95 -0.02 4.10 13.09
CA LYS A 95 -0.94 3.03 13.50
C LYS A 95 -1.04 2.02 12.38
N PHE A 96 -1.02 0.74 12.75
CA PHE A 96 -1.12 -0.38 11.83
C PHE A 96 -2.50 -1.01 11.94
N GLY A 97 -3.08 -1.32 10.78
CA GLY A 97 -4.32 -2.06 10.68
C GLY A 97 -4.32 -2.95 9.46
N TYR A 98 -5.00 -4.08 9.55
CA TYR A 98 -5.16 -5.04 8.48
C TYR A 98 -6.57 -5.61 8.47
N MET A 99 -6.99 -6.20 7.35
CA MET A 99 -8.27 -6.92 7.25
C MET A 99 -7.97 -8.41 7.22
N PRO A 100 -8.29 -9.19 8.28
CA PRO A 100 -7.95 -10.60 8.34
C PRO A 100 -8.82 -11.42 7.39
N THR A 101 -8.22 -12.49 6.88
CA THR A 101 -8.94 -13.59 6.24
C THR A 101 -9.10 -14.74 7.22
N VAL A 102 -10.29 -15.34 7.23
CA VAL A 102 -10.60 -16.50 8.06
C VAL A 102 -10.83 -17.69 7.13
N MET A 103 -10.27 -18.85 7.46
CA MET A 103 -10.48 -20.07 6.68
C MET A 103 -11.82 -20.72 7.05
N GLU A 104 -12.64 -21.01 6.04
CA GLU A 104 -13.82 -21.86 6.14
C GLU A 104 -13.55 -23.16 5.37
N GLY A 105 -12.97 -24.14 6.07
CA GLY A 105 -12.43 -25.33 5.43
C GLY A 105 -11.27 -24.96 4.50
N SER A 106 -11.41 -25.22 3.19
CA SER A 106 -10.42 -24.86 2.17
C SER A 106 -10.67 -23.50 1.51
N ARG A 107 -11.74 -22.79 1.88
CA ARG A 107 -12.12 -21.51 1.25
C ARG A 107 -11.78 -20.33 2.16
N PRO A 108 -11.07 -19.30 1.65
CA PRO A 108 -10.86 -18.08 2.40
C PRO A 108 -12.16 -17.26 2.47
N ARG A 109 -12.51 -16.80 3.67
CA ARG A 109 -13.57 -15.79 3.91
C ARG A 109 -12.95 -14.49 4.36
N TYR A 110 -13.19 -13.44 3.59
CA TYR A 110 -12.75 -12.09 3.91
C TYR A 110 -13.70 -11.45 4.93
N THR A 111 -13.15 -10.95 6.03
CA THR A 111 -13.99 -10.36 7.10
C THR A 111 -14.44 -8.94 6.78
N TYR A 112 -13.71 -8.24 5.90
CA TYR A 112 -13.88 -6.81 5.58
C TYR A 112 -13.91 -5.90 6.82
N LYS A 113 -13.31 -6.37 7.94
CA LYS A 113 -13.23 -5.63 9.20
C LYS A 113 -11.78 -5.37 9.53
N MET A 114 -11.42 -4.12 9.77
CA MET A 114 -10.06 -3.78 10.17
C MET A 114 -9.79 -4.25 11.60
N GLN A 115 -8.62 -4.85 11.81
CA GLN A 115 -8.06 -5.20 13.11
C GLN A 115 -6.73 -4.47 13.29
N PRO A 116 -6.37 -4.09 14.54
CA PRO A 116 -5.08 -3.47 14.81
C PRO A 116 -3.93 -4.46 14.59
N GLY A 117 -2.82 -3.98 14.04
CA GLY A 117 -1.61 -4.77 13.80
C GLY A 117 -1.21 -4.85 12.33
N ILE A 118 -0.19 -5.67 12.08
CA ILE A 118 0.32 -5.99 10.74
C ILE A 118 -0.06 -7.44 10.47
N THR A 119 -0.55 -7.71 9.26
CA THR A 119 -0.94 -9.06 8.88
C THR A 119 0.28 -9.98 8.71
N GLU A 120 0.12 -11.25 9.06
CA GLU A 120 1.05 -12.33 8.68
C GLU A 120 0.46 -13.20 7.53
N ASP A 121 -0.73 -12.84 7.04
CA ASP A 121 -1.47 -13.63 6.06
C ASP A 121 -0.74 -13.65 4.70
N ARG A 122 -0.30 -14.84 4.26
CA ARG A 122 0.27 -15.06 2.92
C ARG A 122 -0.72 -15.83 2.05
N GLN A 123 -1.61 -15.10 1.36
CA GLN A 123 -2.74 -15.71 0.64
C GLN A 123 -2.47 -15.98 -0.84
N GLY A 124 -1.45 -15.37 -1.45
CA GLY A 124 -1.21 -15.47 -2.90
C GLY A 124 -1.13 -16.92 -3.40
N MET A 125 -0.33 -17.76 -2.73
CA MET A 125 -0.21 -19.18 -3.11
C MET A 125 -1.47 -20.01 -2.81
N MET A 126 -2.25 -19.62 -1.80
CA MET A 126 -3.51 -20.27 -1.50
C MET A 126 -4.52 -20.02 -2.62
N ILE A 127 -4.61 -18.78 -3.10
CA ILE A 127 -5.48 -18.42 -4.23
C ILE A 127 -5.05 -19.18 -5.49
N ILE A 128 -3.75 -19.18 -5.81
CA ILE A 128 -3.22 -19.92 -6.98
C ILE A 128 -3.61 -21.41 -6.94
N ARG A 129 -3.53 -22.05 -5.76
CA ARG A 129 -3.93 -23.46 -5.60
C ARG A 129 -5.44 -23.64 -5.70
N ASN A 130 -6.24 -22.75 -5.11
CA ASN A 130 -7.69 -22.86 -5.13
C ASN A 130 -8.29 -22.69 -6.54
N GLU A 131 -7.61 -21.94 -7.41
CA GLU A 131 -7.98 -21.80 -8.83
C GLU A 131 -7.58 -23.03 -9.69
N GLY A 132 -6.95 -24.04 -9.10
CA GLY A 132 -6.54 -25.25 -9.82
C GLY A 132 -5.41 -25.03 -10.83
N ILE A 133 -4.72 -23.87 -10.77
CA ILE A 133 -3.73 -23.47 -11.79
C ILE A 133 -2.59 -24.48 -11.84
N LEU A 134 -2.11 -24.95 -10.67
CA LEU A 134 -0.97 -25.87 -10.59
C LEU A 134 -1.32 -27.24 -11.17
N GLU A 135 -2.56 -27.67 -11.03
CA GLU A 135 -3.10 -28.91 -11.58
C GLU A 135 -3.30 -28.81 -13.11
N LEU A 136 -3.65 -27.63 -13.62
CA LEU A 136 -3.83 -27.40 -15.07
C LEU A 136 -2.51 -27.31 -15.84
N ILE A 137 -1.45 -26.81 -15.21
CA ILE A 137 -0.10 -26.71 -15.81
C ILE A 137 0.81 -27.88 -15.40
N GLY A 138 0.32 -28.76 -14.52
CA GLY A 138 1.01 -29.90 -13.98
C GLY A 138 0.50 -31.21 -14.56
N ASP A 139 0.94 -31.51 -15.78
CA ASP A 139 1.20 -32.85 -16.35
C ASP A 139 2.49 -32.77 -17.17
#